data_AF-A0A4D6HKK1-F1
#
_entry.id   AF-A0A4D6HKK1-F1
#
_cell.length_a   1.000
_cell.length_b   1.000
_cell.length_c   1.000
_cell.angle_alpha   90.00
_cell.angle_beta   90.00
_cell.angle_gamma   90.00
#
_symmetry.space_group_name_H-M   'P 1'
#
loop_
_entity.id
_entity.type
_entity.pdbx_description
1 polymer ?
#
loop_
_entity_poly.entity_id
_entity_poly.type
_entity_poly.pdbx_seq_one_letter_code
_entity_poly.pdbx_strand_id
1 'polypeptide(L)'
;MTMDRIDAVAITGFVALVAASAVVEGIAVAAALGGFALSLSSWRLYDGRPWEAIAWLAWVGAAVALVINPGGAAFLIAFFGCLVVGLGLLFGSRMELLPAIWHDGAEEANGAD
;
A
#
# COMPACT_ATOMS: atom_id res chain seq x y z
N MET A 1 -5.62 -4.44 18.40
CA MET A 1 -5.24 -3.63 17.23
C MET A 1 -5.88 -2.26 17.36
N THR A 2 -5.08 -1.24 17.68
CA THR A 2 -5.56 0.14 17.74
C THR A 2 -5.40 0.74 16.34
N MET A 3 -6.46 1.34 15.80
CA MET A 3 -6.42 1.99 14.49
C MET A 3 -5.47 3.20 14.57
N ASP A 4 -4.42 3.20 13.76
CA ASP A 4 -3.47 4.33 13.74
C ASP A 4 -4.01 5.49 12.88
N ARG A 5 -3.36 6.66 12.95
CA ARG A 5 -3.79 7.84 12.20
C ARG A 5 -3.72 7.62 10.69
N ILE A 6 -2.76 6.83 10.21
CA ILE A 6 -2.58 6.55 8.79
C ILE A 6 -3.70 5.64 8.28
N ASP A 7 -4.17 4.69 9.10
CA ASP A 7 -5.33 3.83 8.83
C ASP A 7 -6.59 4.68 8.65
N ALA A 8 -6.80 5.66 9.53
CA ALA A 8 -7.93 6.58 9.41
C ALA A 8 -7.88 7.40 8.12
N VAL A 9 -6.70 7.90 7.73
CA VAL A 9 -6.52 8.61 6.46
C VAL A 9 -6.72 7.68 5.27
N ALA A 10 -6.19 6.46 5.33
CA ALA A 10 -6.36 5.44 4.30
C ALA A 10 -7.85 5.14 4.04
N ILE A 11 -8.61 4.89 5.11
CA ILE A 11 -10.06 4.65 5.04
C ILE A 11 -10.78 5.87 4.49
N THR A 12 -10.48 7.07 5.00
CA THR A 12 -11.16 8.30 4.58
C THR A 12 -10.91 8.60 3.10
N GLY A 13 -9.67 8.48 2.64
CA GLY A 13 -9.31 8.69 1.23
C GLY A 13 -9.93 7.64 0.32
N PHE A 14 -9.99 6.37 0.76
CA PHE A 14 -10.66 5.31 0.01
C PHE A 14 -12.17 5.57 -0.12
N VAL A 15 -12.85 5.94 0.96
CA VAL A 15 -14.28 6.31 0.93
C VAL A 15 -14.53 7.50 0.01
N ALA A 16 -13.67 8.52 0.05
CA ALA A 16 -13.76 9.67 -0.85
C ALA A 16 -13.58 9.28 -2.32
N LEU A 17 -12.63 8.39 -2.63
CA LEU A 17 -12.44 7.86 -3.99
C LEU A 17 -13.63 7.05 -4.47
N VAL A 18 -14.21 6.20 -3.61
CA VAL A 18 -15.42 5.44 -3.94
C VAL A 18 -16.57 6.39 -4.25
N ALA A 19 -16.79 7.42 -3.44
CA ALA A 19 -17.81 8.43 -3.70
C ALA A 19 -17.55 9.20 -5.03
N ALA A 20 -16.30 9.58 -5.29
CA ALA A 20 -15.91 10.26 -6.53
C ALA A 20 -16.13 9.38 -7.78
N SER A 21 -16.02 8.06 -7.66
CA SER A 21 -16.21 7.15 -8.79
C SER A 21 -17.62 7.14 -9.38
N ALA A 22 -18.61 7.69 -8.67
CA ALA A 22 -19.96 7.87 -9.19
C ALA A 22 -20.07 8.97 -10.26
N VAL A 23 -19.10 9.90 -10.31
CA VAL A 23 -19.13 11.09 -11.19
C VAL A 23 -17.86 11.29 -12.01
N VAL A 24 -16.78 10.58 -11.68
CA VAL A 24 -15.48 10.67 -12.37
C VAL A 24 -15.25 9.44 -13.24
N GLU A 25 -14.58 9.62 -14.37
CA GLU A 25 -14.17 8.52 -15.24
C GLU A 25 -13.30 7.49 -14.49
N GLY A 26 -13.55 6.20 -14.74
CA GLY A 26 -12.86 5.12 -14.02
C GLY A 26 -11.32 5.17 -14.14
N ILE A 27 -10.78 5.62 -15.27
CA ILE A 27 -9.32 5.77 -15.46
C ILE A 27 -8.77 6.87 -14.55
N ALA A 28 -9.46 8.00 -14.44
CA ALA A 28 -9.06 9.08 -13.54
C ALA A 28 -9.15 8.64 -12.07
N VAL A 29 -10.17 7.87 -11.70
CA VAL A 29 -10.27 7.27 -10.35
C VAL A 29 -9.12 6.28 -10.09
N ALA A 30 -8.78 5.44 -11.07
CA ALA A 30 -7.68 4.50 -10.94
C ALA A 30 -6.32 5.22 -10.78
N ALA A 31 -6.08 6.27 -11.56
CA ALA A 31 -4.87 7.10 -11.42
C ALA A 31 -4.81 7.79 -10.05
N ALA A 32 -5.94 8.33 -9.57
CA ALA A 32 -6.04 8.94 -8.25
C ALA A 32 -5.80 7.92 -7.11
N LEU A 33 -6.36 6.71 -7.24
CA LEU A 33 -6.10 5.60 -6.32
C LEU A 33 -4.62 5.21 -6.30
N GLY A 34 -3.98 5.14 -7.48
CA GLY A 34 -2.55 4.88 -7.59
C GLY A 34 -1.69 5.95 -6.90
N GLY A 35 -1.99 7.23 -7.11
CA GLY A 35 -1.31 8.33 -6.42
C GLY A 35 -1.52 8.31 -4.91
N PHE A 36 -2.74 8.00 -4.47
CA PHE A 36 -3.07 7.87 -3.05
C PHE A 36 -2.32 6.72 -2.38
N ALA A 37 -2.32 5.53 -3.00
CA ALA A 37 -1.56 4.37 -2.51
C ALA A 37 -0.06 4.65 -2.46
N LEU A 38 0.49 5.37 -3.45
CA LEU A 38 1.89 5.78 -3.45
C LEU A 38 2.21 6.72 -2.27
N SER A 39 1.32 7.68 -1.98
CA SER A 39 1.49 8.57 -0.82
C SER A 39 1.45 7.81 0.50
N LEU A 40 0.54 6.84 0.66
CA LEU A 40 0.47 5.99 1.85
C LEU A 40 1.73 5.14 2.00
N SER A 41 2.24 4.58 0.90
CA SER A 41 3.52 3.87 0.90
C SER A 41 4.64 4.72 1.46
N SER A 42 4.78 5.96 1.00
CA SER A 42 5.83 6.86 1.50
C SER A 42 5.69 7.09 3.00
N TRP A 43 4.48 7.34 3.50
CA TRP A 43 4.26 7.52 4.95
C TRP A 43 4.59 6.28 5.76
N ARG A 44 4.20 5.08 5.30
CA ARG A 44 4.53 3.81 5.97
C ARG A 44 6.02 3.54 6.01
N LEU A 45 6.73 3.92 4.95
CA LEU A 45 8.18 3.79 4.92
C LEU A 45 8.84 4.72 5.96
N TYR A 46 8.36 5.97 6.08
CA TYR A 46 8.84 6.91 7.11
C TYR A 46 8.50 6.49 8.54
N ASP A 47 7.39 5.77 8.72
CA ASP A 47 6.94 5.26 10.02
C ASP A 47 7.66 3.96 10.44
N GLY A 48 8.69 3.53 9.69
CA GLY A 48 9.44 2.30 9.98
C GLY A 48 8.68 1.01 9.68
N ARG A 49 7.65 1.06 8.82
CA ARG A 49 6.77 -0.07 8.47
C ARG A 49 6.96 -0.49 7.01
N PRO A 50 8.14 -1.03 6.64
CA PRO A 50 8.52 -1.26 5.24
C PRO A 50 7.64 -2.29 4.53
N TRP A 51 7.17 -3.32 5.24
CA TRP A 51 6.27 -4.32 4.66
C TRP A 51 4.94 -3.72 4.22
N GLU A 52 4.40 -2.80 5.02
CA GLU A 52 3.19 -2.08 4.62
C GLU A 52 3.46 -1.13 3.46
N ALA A 53 4.61 -0.46 3.43
CA ALA A 53 4.97 0.38 2.31
C ALA A 53 4.99 -0.42 0.99
N ILE A 54 5.63 -1.59 0.98
CA ILE A 54 5.65 -2.49 -0.19
C ILE A 54 4.23 -2.96 -0.55
N ALA A 55 3.39 -3.22 0.45
CA ALA A 55 2.01 -3.60 0.22
C ALA A 55 1.21 -2.51 -0.51
N TRP A 56 1.35 -1.25 -0.07
CA TRP A 56 0.74 -0.10 -0.74
C TRP A 56 1.33 0.13 -2.15
N LEU A 57 2.64 -0.07 -2.34
CA LEU A 57 3.24 -0.05 -3.68
C LEU A 57 2.69 -1.14 -4.61
N ALA A 58 2.42 -2.34 -4.09
CA ALA A 58 1.79 -3.37 -4.89
C ALA A 58 0.42 -2.90 -5.41
N TRP A 59 -0.37 -2.19 -4.59
CA TRP A 59 -1.64 -1.61 -5.04
C TRP A 59 -1.48 -0.49 -6.07
N VAL A 60 -0.37 0.25 -6.06
CA VAL A 60 0.00 1.15 -7.17
C VAL A 60 0.16 0.35 -8.47
N GLY A 61 0.83 -0.81 -8.41
CA GLY A 61 0.95 -1.71 -9.56
C GLY A 61 -0.41 -2.16 -10.13
N ALA A 62 -1.37 -2.47 -9.25
CA ALA A 62 -2.73 -2.80 -9.67
C ALA A 62 -3.43 -1.60 -10.35
N ALA A 63 -3.28 -0.39 -9.80
CA ALA A 63 -3.81 0.82 -10.41
C ALA A 63 -3.17 1.10 -11.79
N VAL A 64 -1.85 0.91 -11.92
CA VAL A 64 -1.13 1.06 -13.19
C VAL A 64 -1.61 0.04 -14.23
N ALA A 65 -1.89 -1.19 -13.83
CA ALA A 65 -2.43 -2.22 -14.73
C ALA A 65 -3.80 -1.82 -15.31
N LEU A 66 -4.65 -1.14 -14.53
CA LEU A 66 -5.92 -0.58 -15.02
C LEU A 66 -5.71 0.53 -16.05
N VAL A 67 -4.72 1.41 -15.83
CA VAL A 67 -4.46 2.56 -16.71
C VAL A 67 -3.82 2.13 -18.03
N ILE A 68 -2.81 1.27 -17.97
CA ILE A 68 -2.08 0.81 -19.17
C ILE A 68 -2.89 -0.21 -19.97
N ASN A 69 -3.70 -1.02 -19.29
CA ASN A 69 -4.50 -2.10 -19.85
C ASN A 69 -3.73 -2.95 -20.91
N PRO A 70 -2.70 -3.72 -20.48
CA PRO A 70 -1.89 -4.53 -21.39
C PRO A 70 -2.66 -5.67 -22.08
N GLY A 71 -3.92 -5.91 -21.70
CA GLY A 71 -4.79 -6.93 -22.27
C GLY A 71 -4.46 -8.37 -21.84
N GLY A 72 -5.42 -9.26 -22.08
CA GLY A 72 -5.26 -10.71 -21.93
C GLY A 72 -4.76 -11.16 -20.55
N ALA A 73 -3.90 -12.19 -20.55
CA ALA A 73 -3.34 -12.76 -19.32
C ALA A 73 -2.40 -11.80 -18.58
N ALA A 74 -1.71 -10.91 -19.30
CA ALA A 74 -0.79 -9.93 -18.69
C ALA A 74 -1.54 -8.97 -17.76
N PHE A 75 -2.72 -8.50 -18.18
CA PHE A 75 -3.59 -7.68 -17.33
C PHE A 75 -4.00 -8.42 -16.06
N LEU A 76 -4.46 -9.67 -16.19
CA LEU A 76 -4.92 -10.46 -15.05
C LEU A 76 -3.79 -10.71 -14.04
N ILE A 77 -2.60 -11.08 -14.52
CA ILE A 77 -1.43 -11.32 -13.67
C ILE A 77 -1.00 -10.05 -12.97
N ALA A 78 -0.87 -8.94 -13.70
CA ALA A 78 -0.46 -7.66 -13.11
C ALA A 78 -1.48 -7.16 -12.09
N PHE A 79 -2.77 -7.15 -12.45
CA PHE A 79 -3.81 -6.64 -11.56
C PHE A 79 -4.02 -7.54 -10.33
N PHE A 80 -4.36 -8.81 -10.53
CA PHE A 80 -4.66 -9.71 -9.41
C PHE A 80 -3.42 -10.11 -8.63
N GLY A 81 -2.27 -10.28 -9.29
CA GLY A 81 -1.00 -10.53 -8.62
C GLY A 81 -0.65 -9.40 -7.66
N CYS A 82 -0.74 -8.15 -8.12
CA CYS A 82 -0.53 -6.98 -7.28
C CYS A 82 -1.54 -6.88 -6.12
N LEU A 83 -2.82 -7.17 -6.35
CA LEU A 83 -3.83 -7.15 -5.29
C LEU A 83 -3.56 -8.20 -4.21
N VAL A 84 -3.31 -9.45 -4.60
CA VAL A 84 -3.03 -10.55 -3.67
C VAL A 84 -1.75 -10.30 -2.89
N VAL A 85 -0.69 -9.83 -3.57
CA VAL A 85 0.58 -9.48 -2.93
C VAL A 85 0.38 -8.36 -1.91
N GLY A 86 -0.28 -7.27 -2.29
CA GLY A 86 -0.53 -6.16 -1.37
C GLY A 86 -1.39 -6.57 -0.17
N LEU A 87 -2.46 -7.34 -0.41
CA LEU A 87 -3.31 -7.84 0.68
C LEU A 87 -2.53 -8.77 1.62
N GLY A 88 -1.75 -9.70 1.06
CA GLY A 88 -0.94 -10.65 1.83
C GLY A 88 0.14 -9.95 2.67
N LEU A 89 0.80 -8.94 2.11
CA LEU A 89 1.80 -8.16 2.83
C LEU A 89 1.20 -7.29 3.94
N LEU A 90 0.07 -6.62 3.70
CA LEU A 90 -0.64 -5.86 4.74
C LEU A 90 -1.06 -6.78 5.90
N PHE A 91 -1.70 -7.91 5.57
CA PHE A 91 -2.21 -8.82 6.58
C PHE A 91 -1.07 -9.53 7.33
N GLY A 92 -0.05 -9.99 6.61
CA GLY A 92 1.16 -10.57 7.19
C GLY A 92 1.90 -9.60 8.09
N SER A 93 2.00 -8.33 7.70
CA SER A 93 2.62 -7.29 8.54
C SER A 93 1.82 -7.01 9.81
N ARG A 94 0.48 -7.01 9.74
CA ARG A 94 -0.39 -6.74 10.90
C ARG A 94 -0.49 -7.90 11.88
N MET A 95 -0.29 -9.12 11.40
CA MET A 95 -0.22 -10.32 12.23
C MET A 95 1.20 -10.63 12.72
N GLU A 96 2.15 -9.72 12.51
CA GLU A 96 3.56 -9.88 12.92
C GLU A 96 4.19 -11.17 12.35
N LEU A 97 3.70 -11.66 11.22
CA LEU A 97 4.22 -12.86 10.55
C LEU A 97 5.46 -12.57 9.70
N LEU A 98 5.72 -11.30 9.41
CA LEU A 98 6.83 -10.88 8.56
C LEU A 98 8.03 -10.49 9.43
N PRO A 99 9.26 -10.86 9.01
CA PRO A 99 10.46 -10.59 9.80
C PRO A 99 10.69 -9.08 9.91
N ALA A 100 11.14 -8.62 11.06
CA ALA A 100 11.56 -7.24 11.22
C ALA A 100 12.84 -6.99 10.39
N ILE A 101 12.70 -6.22 9.32
CA ILE A 101 13.80 -5.89 8.39
C ILE A 101 14.38 -4.49 8.62
N TRP A 102 13.71 -3.68 9.45
CA TRP A 102 14.21 -2.41 9.95
C TRP A 102 14.24 -2.51 11.48
N HIS A 103 15.43 -2.42 12.05
CA HIS A 103 15.62 -2.17 13.46
C HIS A 103 16.12 -0.74 13.58
N ASP A 104 15.53 0.04 14.48
CA ASP A 104 16.14 1.29 14.92
C ASP A 104 17.49 0.89 15.52
N GLY A 105 18.59 1.35 14.93
CA GLY A 105 19.96 1.05 15.38
C GLY A 105 20.32 1.67 16.74
N ALA A 106 19.35 1.81 17.66
CA ALA A 106 19.51 2.46 18.95
C ALA A 106 20.04 1.52 20.05
N GLU A 107 19.99 0.19 19.88
CA GLU A 107 20.48 -0.73 20.91
C GLU A 107 22.00 -0.99 20.85
N GLU A 108 22.68 -0.75 19.73
CA GLU A 108 24.14 -0.95 19.64
C GLU A 108 24.97 0.21 20.24
N ALA A 109 24.34 1.34 20.60
CA ALA A 109 25.06 2.50 21.13
C ALA A 109 25.22 2.53 22.66
N ASN A 110 24.63 1.58 23.40
CA ASN A 110 24.55 1.63 24.87
C ASN A 110 25.25 0.45 25.58
N GLY A 111 26.11 -0.29 24.86
CA GLY A 111 26.85 -1.45 25.38
C GLY A 111 28.37 -1.29 25.34
N ALA A 112 28.88 -0.07 25.17
CA ALA A 112 30.31 0.21 25.02
C ALA A 112 30.83 1.14 26.14
N ASP A 113 30.52 0.81 27.39
CA ASP A 113 31.04 1.48 28.59
C ASP A 113 31.58 0.44 29.59
#